data_AF-A0A126PZQ2-F1
#
_entry.id   AF-A0A126PZQ2-F1
#
_cell.length_a   1.000
_cell.length_b   1.000
_cell.length_c   1.000
_cell.angle_alpha   90.00
_cell.angle_beta   90.00
_cell.angle_gamma   90.00
#
_symmetry.space_group_name_H-M   'P 1'
#
loop_
_entity.id
_entity.type
_entity.pdbx_description
1 polymer ?
#
loop_
_entity_poly.entity_id
_entity_poly.type
_entity_poly.pdbx_seq_one_letter_code
_entity_poly.pdbx_strand_id
1 'polypeptide(L)'
;MLNRLISSHICKGKLEMFLQPQVNILTGKTIGIELLVRWVNHLGKSIEPHFFLPLIRNSKYKAKFSQWVLKLGLSIEGFNGRVACNLDASEMYD
;
A
#
# COMPACT_ATOMS: atom_id res chain seq x y z
N MET A 1 16.53 3.09 -3.68
CA MET A 1 16.48 4.58 -3.68
C MET A 1 15.26 5.17 -2.96
N LEU A 2 14.10 4.50 -2.89
CA LEU A 2 13.02 4.86 -1.94
C LEU A 2 13.48 4.70 -0.47
N ASN A 3 14.36 3.72 -0.22
CA ASN A 3 14.95 3.39 1.09
C ASN A 3 15.75 4.52 1.78
N ARG A 4 16.11 5.61 1.08
CA ARG A 4 17.01 6.65 1.63
C ARG A 4 16.26 7.87 2.20
N LEU A 5 14.98 8.04 1.86
CA LEU A 5 14.21 9.24 2.22
C LEU A 5 13.50 9.14 3.57
N ILE A 6 13.70 8.05 4.32
CA ILE A 6 13.25 7.95 5.71
C ILE A 6 14.41 7.78 6.71
N SER A 7 15.44 8.60 6.50
CA SER A 7 16.52 8.82 7.45
C SER A 7 15.93 9.50 8.70
N SER A 8 16.08 9.04 9.94
CA SER A 8 17.28 8.50 10.59
C SER A 8 17.01 7.46 11.70
N HIS A 9 15.76 7.02 11.91
CA HIS A 9 15.43 5.99 12.92
C HIS A 9 14.63 4.79 12.36
N ILE A 10 14.28 4.83 11.07
CA ILE A 10 13.41 3.84 10.38
C ILE A 10 14.20 3.05 9.30
N CYS A 11 15.54 3.17 9.27
CA CYS A 11 16.40 2.76 8.16
C CYS A 11 16.61 1.25 7.93
N LYS A 12 15.79 0.36 8.51
CA LYS A 12 15.90 -1.08 8.26
C LYS A 12 14.53 -1.75 8.05
N GLY A 13 13.55 -1.01 7.56
CA GLY A 13 12.26 -1.59 7.20
C GLY A 13 12.02 -1.67 5.70
N LYS A 14 11.03 -2.48 5.31
CA LYS A 14 10.61 -2.64 3.92
C LYS A 14 9.11 -2.35 3.80
N LEU A 15 8.72 -1.83 2.64
CA LEU A 15 7.32 -1.75 2.27
C LEU A 15 6.84 -3.15 1.90
N GLU A 16 5.71 -3.56 2.44
CA GLU A 16 5.03 -4.81 2.16
C GLU A 16 3.59 -4.53 1.76
N MET A 17 3.01 -5.46 0.99
CA MET A 17 1.62 -5.41 0.58
C MET A 17 0.81 -6.42 1.37
N PHE A 18 -0.20 -5.94 2.10
CA PHE A 18 -1.15 -6.77 2.82
C PHE A 18 -2.47 -6.79 2.05
N LEU A 19 -3.22 -7.89 2.18
CA LEU A 19 -4.55 -8.04 1.58
C LEU A 19 -5.60 -8.04 2.69
N GLN A 20 -6.57 -7.13 2.61
CA GLN A 20 -7.73 -7.11 3.50
C GLN A 20 -8.96 -7.63 2.74
N PRO A 21 -9.58 -8.75 3.17
CA PRO A 21 -10.82 -9.23 2.56
C PRO A 21 -11.95 -8.21 2.73
N GLN A 22 -12.72 -8.03 1.67
CA GLN A 22 -14.00 -7.33 1.69
C GLN A 22 -15.11 -8.38 1.71
N VAL A 23 -15.98 -8.33 2.73
CA VAL A 23 -16.98 -9.37 2.97
C VAL A 23 -18.40 -8.83 2.76
N ASN A 24 -19.25 -9.64 2.15
CA ASN A 24 -20.68 -9.37 2.11
C ASN A 24 -21.27 -9.66 3.50
N ILE A 25 -21.85 -8.64 4.15
CA ILE A 25 -22.32 -8.71 5.53
C ILE A 25 -23.45 -9.74 5.74
N LEU A 26 -24.30 -9.95 4.73
CA LEU A 26 -25.43 -10.88 4.82
C LEU A 26 -25.01 -12.34 4.65
N THR A 27 -24.05 -12.60 3.76
CA THR A 27 -23.68 -13.96 3.36
C THR A 27 -22.35 -14.43 3.96
N GLY A 28 -21.55 -13.53 4.54
CA GLY A 28 -20.20 -13.80 5.03
C GLY A 28 -19.18 -14.10 3.93
N LYS A 29 -19.57 -14.12 2.65
CA LYS A 29 -18.68 -14.46 1.54
C LYS A 29 -17.74 -13.30 1.22
N THR A 30 -16.49 -13.63 0.91
CA THR A 30 -15.52 -12.66 0.39
C THR A 30 -15.95 -12.24 -1.02
N ILE A 31 -16.05 -10.93 -1.26
CA ILE A 31 -16.48 -10.33 -2.54
C ILE A 31 -15.38 -9.50 -3.19
N GLY A 32 -14.29 -9.25 -2.48
CA GLY A 32 -13.16 -8.45 -2.96
C GLY A 32 -12.01 -8.48 -1.98
N ILE A 33 -10.92 -7.83 -2.36
CA ILE A 33 -9.76 -7.59 -1.53
C ILE A 33 -9.30 -6.15 -1.70
N GLU A 34 -8.75 -5.58 -0.63
CA GLU A 34 -8.09 -4.29 -0.66
C GLU A 34 -6.59 -4.43 -0.39
N LEU A 35 -5.80 -3.78 -1.23
CA LEU A 35 -4.36 -3.68 -1.11
C LEU A 35 -4.00 -2.59 -0.10
N LEU A 36 -3.35 -3.02 0.98
CA LEU A 36 -2.95 -2.16 2.08
C LEU A 36 -1.44 -2.19 2.25
N VAL A 37 -0.80 -1.06 1.92
CA VAL A 37 0.63 -0.91 2.12
C VAL A 37 0.93 -0.87 3.62
N ARG A 38 1.95 -1.61 4.03
CA ARG A 38 2.50 -1.59 5.38
C ARG A 38 3.99 -1.33 5.29
N TRP A 39 4.51 -0.61 6.27
CA TRP A 39 5.94 -0.54 6.44
C TRP A 39 6.34 -1.38 7.63
N VAL A 40 6.98 -2.51 7.37
CA VAL A 40 7.53 -3.38 8.41
C VAL A 40 8.94 -2.93 8.75
N ASN A 41 9.20 -2.56 10.00
CA ASN A 41 10.53 -2.20 10.47
C ASN A 41 11.43 -3.45 10.68
N HIS A 42 12.69 -3.25 11.05
CA HIS A 42 13.64 -4.35 11.25
C HIS A 42 13.31 -5.31 12.38
N LEU A 43 12.43 -4.90 13.30
CA LEU A 43 11.94 -5.73 14.40
C LEU A 43 10.66 -6.47 14.00
N GLY A 44 10.26 -6.43 12.72
CA GLY A 44 9.03 -7.05 12.24
C GLY A 44 7.75 -6.29 12.63
N LYS A 45 7.86 -5.11 13.22
CA LYS A 45 6.69 -4.31 13.61
C LYS A 45 6.19 -3.50 12.42
N SER A 46 4.88 -3.59 12.16
CA SER A 46 4.22 -2.76 11.16
C SER A 46 4.04 -1.34 11.67
N ILE A 47 4.49 -0.38 10.88
CA ILE A 47 4.26 1.05 11.04
C ILE A 47 3.00 1.41 10.24
N GLU A 48 2.10 2.16 10.88
CA GLU A 48 0.84 2.54 10.25
C GLU A 48 1.03 3.50 9.06
N PRO A 49 0.17 3.41 8.04
CA PRO A 49 0.25 4.27 6.85
C PRO A 49 0.27 5.76 7.13
N HIS A 50 -0.46 6.22 8.15
CA HIS A 50 -0.55 7.64 8.47
C HIS A 50 0.80 8.26 8.88
N PHE A 51 1.76 7.46 9.34
CA PHE A 51 3.11 7.93 9.68
C PHE A 51 4.01 8.15 8.46
N PHE A 52 3.85 7.37 7.39
CA PHE A 52 4.80 7.38 6.26
C PHE A 52 4.20 7.86 4.94
N LEU A 53 2.89 7.71 4.72
CA LEU A 53 2.24 8.18 3.50
C LEU A 53 2.40 9.69 3.28
N PRO A 54 2.31 10.58 4.29
CA PRO A 54 2.59 12.01 4.09
C PRO A 54 4.01 12.28 3.58
N LEU A 55 5.00 11.50 4.04
CA LEU A 55 6.39 11.61 3.57
C LEU A 55 6.51 11.23 2.09
N ILE A 56 5.80 10.18 1.67
CA ILE A 56 5.78 9.74 0.27
C ILE A 56 5.07 10.78 -0.61
N ARG A 57 3.88 11.25 -0.19
CA ARG A 57 3.09 12.27 -0.89
C ARG A 57 3.87 13.55 -1.15
N ASN A 58 4.63 14.01 -0.15
CA ASN A 58 5.41 15.25 -0.24
C ASN A 58 6.81 15.03 -0.86
N SER A 59 7.11 13.83 -1.35
CA SER A 59 8.38 13.51 -2.00
C SER A 59 8.24 13.37 -3.51
N LYS A 60 9.38 13.42 -4.20
CA LYS A 60 9.49 13.06 -5.62
C LYS A 60 9.07 11.62 -5.97
N TYR A 61 8.76 10.79 -4.97
CA TYR A 61 8.40 9.39 -5.17
C TYR A 61 6.90 9.12 -5.21
N LYS A 62 6.04 10.12 -5.02
CA LYS A 62 4.57 9.99 -5.05
C LYS A 62 4.07 9.15 -6.25
N ALA A 63 4.35 9.62 -7.47
CA ALA A 63 4.00 8.93 -8.71
C ALA A 63 4.54 7.51 -8.81
N LYS A 64 5.80 7.31 -8.40
CA LYS A 64 6.44 6.00 -8.43
C LYS A 64 5.80 5.03 -7.43
N PHE A 65 5.37 5.52 -6.29
CA PHE A 65 4.69 4.73 -5.27
C PHE A 65 3.32 4.27 -5.76
N SER A 66 2.52 5.18 -6.31
CA SER A 66 1.20 4.85 -6.87
C SER A 66 1.28 3.86 -8.03
N GLN A 67 2.25 4.03 -8.94
CA GLN A 67 2.53 3.04 -9.98
C GLN A 67 2.94 1.67 -9.42
N TRP A 68 3.71 1.63 -8.33
CA TRP A 68 4.10 0.38 -7.68
C TRP A 68 2.88 -0.32 -7.05
N VAL A 69 1.99 0.42 -6.38
CA VAL A 69 0.73 -0.11 -5.84
C VAL A 69 -0.15 -0.70 -6.94
N LEU A 70 -0.32 0.02 -8.06
CA LEU A 70 -1.09 -0.46 -9.21
C LEU A 70 -0.53 -1.75 -9.81
N LYS A 71 0.80 -1.81 -10.02
CA LYS A 71 1.46 -3.01 -10.56
C LYS A 71 1.24 -4.23 -9.66
N LEU A 72 1.27 -4.04 -8.34
CA LEU A 72 0.98 -5.13 -7.40
C LEU A 72 -0.47 -5.60 -7.48
N GLY A 73 -1.43 -4.68 -7.65
CA GLY A 73 -2.84 -5.04 -7.85
C GLY A 73 -3.05 -5.86 -9.11
N LEU A 74 -2.40 -5.47 -10.22
CA LEU A 74 -2.47 -6.17 -11.51
C LEU A 74 -1.77 -7.53 -11.50
N SER A 75 -0.83 -7.77 -10.59
CA SER A 75 -0.14 -9.06 -10.46
C SER A 75 -0.90 -10.09 -9.62
N ILE A 76 -2.08 -9.74 -9.09
CA ILE A 76 -2.89 -10.70 -8.32
C ILE A 76 -3.56 -11.68 -9.28
N GLU A 77 -3.18 -12.94 -9.15
CA GLU A 77 -3.73 -14.07 -9.91
C GLU A 77 -4.55 -14.99 -9.00
N GLY A 78 -5.46 -15.76 -9.59
CA GLY A 78 -6.24 -16.78 -8.87
C GLY A 78 -7.37 -16.26 -7.96
N PHE A 79 -7.53 -14.93 -7.82
CA PHE A 79 -8.64 -14.34 -7.09
C PHE A 79 -9.75 -13.88 -8.05
N ASN A 80 -10.92 -14.53 -7.96
CA ASN A 80 -12.10 -14.16 -8.74
C ASN A 80 -12.98 -13.17 -7.97
N GLY A 81 -12.59 -11.89 -7.98
CA GLY A 81 -13.30 -10.83 -7.27
C GLY A 81 -12.68 -9.46 -7.51
N ARG A 82 -13.23 -8.43 -6.85
CA ARG A 82 -12.72 -7.06 -7.02
C ARG A 82 -11.40 -6.87 -6.29
N VAL A 83 -10.42 -6.25 -6.95
CA VAL A 83 -9.17 -5.81 -6.34
C VAL A 83 -9.20 -4.29 -6.19
N ALA A 84 -9.18 -3.80 -4.95
CA ALA A 84 -9.17 -2.38 -4.61
C ALA A 84 -7.77 -1.94 -4.18
N CYS A 85 -7.36 -0.73 -4.55
CA CYS A 85 -6.11 -0.13 -4.09
C CYS A 85 -6.28 1.36 -3.78
N ASN A 86 -5.38 1.89 -2.96
CA ASN A 86 -5.39 3.29 -2.54
C ASN A 86 -4.36 4.09 -3.33
N LEU A 87 -4.80 5.19 -3.94
CA LEU A 87 -3.96 6.12 -4.70
C LEU A 87 -4.10 7.53 -4.13
N ASP A 88 -3.12 8.39 -4.42
CA ASP A 88 -3.20 9.77 -4.00
C ASP A 88 -4.11 10.57 -4.94
N ALA A 89 -5.13 11.23 -4.39
CA ALA A 89 -6.10 11.97 -5.19
C ALA A 89 -5.47 13.09 -6.03
N SER A 90 -4.34 13.67 -5.59
CA SER A 90 -3.65 14.73 -6.34
C SER A 90 -3.06 14.25 -7.66
N GLU A 91 -3.05 12.94 -7.92
CA GLU A 91 -2.58 12.34 -9.18
C GLU A 91 -3.71 12.11 -10.18
N MET A 92 -4.95 12.46 -9.82
CA MET A 92 -6.14 12.32 -10.69
C MET A 92 -6.59 13.64 -11.32
N TYR A 93 -5.97 14.75 -10.90
CA TYR A 93 -6.23 16.09 -11.41
C TYR A 93 -5.02 16.53 -12.24
N ASP A 94 -4.88 15.95 -13.44
CA ASP A 94 -4.09 16.55 -14.52
C ASP A 94 -4.90 17.66 -15.19
#